data_AF-A0A6J4GV25-F1
#
_entry.id   AF-A0A6J4GV25-F1
#
_cell.length_a   1.000
_cell.length_b   1.000
_cell.length_c   1.000
_cell.angle_alpha   90.00
_cell.angle_beta   90.00
_cell.angle_gamma   90.00
#
_symmetry.space_group_name_H-M   'P 1'
#
loop_
_entity.id
_entity.type
_entity.pdbx_description
1 polymer ?
#
loop_
_entity_poly.entity_id
_entity_poly.type
_entity_poly.pdbx_seq_one_letter_code
_entity_poly.pdbx_strand_id
1 'polypeptide(L)'
;MHGNESTTTKALFDFINVLNSGSEIAEKMLKTFTFYCIPILNPDGARLYTRENANKIDLNRDSQNLTQPESKVLREVFESFKPHYCFNLHDQRTIFGAGDTGKPATVSFLAPSYNEEREVNDNRLKAINVIAGINDVLQKYIPGQVGRFDDSFNINCIGDTFQFLGVPTILFEAGHFPHDYEREITRKFIFFSLFSSFELIGENDLVDNRINDYLNISQNKVVFYDFMYKNIKINYDGIEIITNFVAQYKEELIENKIHFNAYIVEAGELENYFGHYEYDAKGAIYSDDFSGFPKSNQKADFYLNKNVKFVNGLIKS
;
A
#
# COMPACT_ATOMS: atom_id res chain seq x y z
N MET A 1 -2.89 -11.27 -1.35
CA MET A 1 -2.63 -12.52 -0.56
C MET A 1 -2.92 -12.35 0.92
N HIS A 2 -2.80 -11.14 1.46
CA HIS A 2 -3.36 -10.83 2.77
C HIS A 2 -4.85 -10.53 2.63
N GLY A 3 -5.65 -10.88 3.63
CA GLY A 3 -7.10 -10.78 3.55
C GLY A 3 -7.66 -9.36 3.65
N ASN A 4 -6.95 -8.47 4.34
CA ASN A 4 -7.32 -7.08 4.51
C ASN A 4 -6.78 -6.13 3.42
N GLU A 5 -6.31 -6.67 2.29
CA GLU A 5 -5.72 -5.92 1.18
C GLU A 5 -6.57 -6.12 -0.08
N SER A 6 -7.69 -5.38 -0.18
CA SER A 6 -8.71 -5.62 -1.20
C SER A 6 -8.58 -4.74 -2.46
N THR A 7 -7.79 -3.65 -2.40
CA THR A 7 -7.75 -2.64 -3.46
C THR A 7 -7.24 -3.23 -4.77
N THR A 8 -6.15 -3.99 -4.70
CA THR A 8 -5.59 -4.60 -5.91
C THR A 8 -6.45 -5.73 -6.48
N THR A 9 -7.20 -6.47 -5.64
CA THR A 9 -8.19 -7.44 -6.12
C THR A 9 -9.29 -6.75 -6.91
N LYS A 10 -9.82 -5.60 -6.44
CA LYS A 10 -10.82 -4.82 -7.19
C LYS A 10 -10.26 -4.37 -8.55
N ALA A 11 -9.04 -3.85 -8.59
CA ALA A 11 -8.38 -3.43 -9.83
C ALA A 11 -8.12 -4.62 -10.79
N LEU A 12 -7.82 -5.80 -10.26
CA LEU A 12 -7.71 -7.03 -11.06
C LEU A 12 -9.05 -7.39 -11.70
N PHE A 13 -10.18 -7.22 -11.00
CA PHE A 13 -11.51 -7.41 -11.59
C PHE A 13 -11.81 -6.37 -12.69
N ASP A 14 -11.36 -5.13 -12.56
CA ASP A 14 -11.48 -4.15 -13.65
C ASP A 14 -10.71 -4.60 -14.89
N PHE A 15 -9.49 -5.12 -14.70
CA PHE A 15 -8.69 -5.68 -15.79
C PHE A 15 -9.36 -6.89 -16.43
N ILE A 16 -9.90 -7.83 -15.64
CA ILE A 16 -10.66 -8.98 -16.15
C ILE A 16 -11.90 -8.52 -16.92
N ASN A 17 -12.60 -7.47 -16.47
CA ASN A 17 -13.74 -6.92 -17.21
C ASN A 17 -13.33 -6.37 -18.58
N VAL A 18 -12.17 -5.72 -18.68
CA VAL A 18 -11.63 -5.29 -19.98
C VAL A 18 -11.33 -6.48 -20.87
N LEU A 19 -10.67 -7.53 -20.36
CA LEU A 19 -10.40 -8.75 -21.14
C LEU A 19 -11.68 -9.42 -21.67
N ASN A 20 -12.80 -9.29 -20.95
CA ASN A 20 -14.11 -9.83 -21.36
C ASN A 20 -14.96 -8.85 -22.18
N SER A 21 -14.46 -7.66 -22.49
CA SER A 21 -15.26 -6.62 -23.17
C SER A 21 -15.55 -6.91 -24.65
N GLY A 22 -14.79 -7.82 -25.28
CA GLY A 22 -14.84 -8.04 -26.73
C GLY A 22 -14.28 -6.87 -27.56
N SER A 23 -13.59 -5.92 -26.92
CA SER A 23 -12.90 -4.84 -27.62
C SER A 23 -11.66 -5.33 -28.37
N GLU A 24 -11.22 -4.58 -29.38
CA GLU A 24 -10.01 -4.92 -30.15
C GLU A 24 -8.77 -5.07 -29.26
N ILE A 25 -8.63 -4.22 -28.24
CA ILE A 25 -7.51 -4.30 -27.30
C ILE A 25 -7.57 -5.55 -26.44
N ALA A 26 -8.76 -5.98 -26.02
CA ALA A 26 -8.95 -7.22 -25.29
C ALA A 26 -8.60 -8.43 -26.16
N GLU A 27 -9.05 -8.46 -27.41
CA GLU A 27 -8.69 -9.52 -28.36
C GLU A 27 -7.18 -9.57 -28.62
N LYS A 28 -6.52 -8.42 -28.78
CA LYS A 28 -5.06 -8.34 -28.94
C LYS A 28 -4.36 -8.93 -27.72
N MET A 29 -4.75 -8.50 -26.51
CA MET A 29 -4.17 -9.00 -25.26
C MET A 29 -4.35 -10.52 -25.10
N LEU A 30 -5.54 -11.06 -25.38
CA LEU A 30 -5.82 -12.49 -25.26
C LEU A 30 -5.16 -13.34 -26.35
N LYS A 31 -4.81 -12.75 -27.50
CA LYS A 31 -3.98 -13.42 -28.53
C LYS A 31 -2.49 -13.45 -28.14
N THR A 32 -2.02 -12.45 -27.40
CA THR A 32 -0.60 -12.32 -26.99
C THR A 32 -0.29 -13.04 -25.68
N PHE A 33 -1.23 -13.04 -24.74
CA PHE A 33 -1.01 -13.51 -23.36
C PHE A 33 -1.98 -14.59 -22.94
N THR A 34 -1.47 -15.54 -22.15
CA THR A 34 -2.27 -16.42 -21.32
C THR A 34 -2.23 -15.90 -19.89
N PHE A 35 -3.39 -15.62 -19.31
CA PHE A 35 -3.50 -15.13 -17.93
C PHE A 35 -3.92 -16.25 -16.99
N TYR A 36 -3.22 -16.39 -15.86
CA TYR A 36 -3.68 -17.18 -14.72
C TYR A 36 -3.83 -16.25 -13.52
N CYS A 37 -5.06 -16.07 -13.04
CA CYS A 37 -5.36 -15.13 -11.97
C CYS A 37 -5.87 -15.87 -10.73
N ILE A 38 -5.31 -15.55 -9.56
CA ILE A 38 -5.85 -15.95 -8.25
C ILE A 38 -6.35 -14.67 -7.56
N PRO A 39 -7.64 -14.32 -7.67
CA PRO A 39 -8.14 -13.03 -7.17
C PRO A 39 -7.96 -12.85 -5.67
N ILE A 40 -8.19 -13.92 -4.90
CA ILE A 40 -8.05 -13.95 -3.44
C ILE A 40 -7.37 -15.27 -3.06
N LEU A 41 -6.09 -15.20 -2.70
CA LEU A 41 -5.34 -16.37 -2.22
C LEU A 41 -5.75 -16.79 -0.80
N ASN A 42 -6.06 -15.83 0.06
CA ASN A 42 -6.44 -16.03 1.47
C ASN A 42 -7.92 -15.65 1.69
N PRO A 43 -8.87 -16.50 1.26
CA PRO A 43 -10.30 -16.20 1.40
C PRO A 43 -10.75 -16.16 2.86
N ASP A 44 -10.12 -16.93 3.76
CA ASP A 44 -10.45 -16.89 5.19
C ASP A 44 -10.04 -15.57 5.84
N GLY A 45 -8.83 -15.10 5.55
CA GLY A 45 -8.39 -13.78 5.97
C GLY A 45 -9.27 -12.68 5.39
N ALA A 46 -9.69 -12.80 4.12
CA ALA A 46 -10.57 -11.80 3.50
C ALA A 46 -11.93 -11.72 4.19
N ARG A 47 -12.52 -12.86 4.54
CA ARG A 47 -13.79 -12.94 5.28
C ARG A 47 -13.68 -12.35 6.69
N LEU A 48 -12.52 -12.47 7.33
CA LEU A 48 -12.29 -11.96 8.70
C LEU A 48 -11.58 -10.59 8.74
N TYR A 49 -11.26 -10.03 7.57
CA TYR A 49 -10.46 -8.81 7.42
C TYR A 49 -9.12 -8.86 8.17
N THR A 50 -8.40 -9.99 8.04
CA THR A 50 -7.09 -10.18 8.67
C THR A 50 -5.99 -10.30 7.63
N ARG A 51 -4.79 -9.84 8.00
CA ARG A 51 -3.59 -10.03 7.18
C ARG A 51 -3.26 -11.51 6.98
N GLU A 52 -3.25 -12.24 8.10
CA GLU A 52 -2.95 -13.65 8.20
C GLU A 52 -4.13 -14.53 7.75
N ASN A 53 -3.86 -15.82 7.50
CA ASN A 53 -4.92 -16.80 7.25
C ASN A 53 -5.61 -17.27 8.55
N ALA A 54 -6.51 -18.27 8.45
CA ALA A 54 -7.24 -18.80 9.60
C ALA A 54 -6.35 -19.34 10.74
N ASN A 55 -5.11 -19.75 10.43
CA ASN A 55 -4.13 -20.24 11.40
C ASN A 55 -3.22 -19.14 11.97
N LYS A 56 -3.50 -17.86 11.68
CA LYS A 56 -2.66 -16.71 12.07
C LYS A 56 -1.24 -16.77 11.46
N ILE A 57 -1.15 -17.32 10.25
CA ILE A 57 0.10 -17.36 9.47
C ILE A 57 0.05 -16.32 8.37
N ASP A 58 1.10 -15.50 8.29
CA ASP A 58 1.34 -14.62 7.14
C ASP A 58 1.84 -15.49 5.97
N LEU A 59 1.00 -15.65 4.94
CA LEU A 59 1.32 -16.45 3.76
C LEU A 59 2.55 -15.92 3.00
N ASN A 60 2.83 -14.61 3.11
CA ASN A 60 4.04 -13.99 2.55
C ASN A 60 5.28 -14.23 3.43
N ARG A 61 5.23 -15.19 4.35
CA ARG A 61 6.37 -15.71 5.11
C ARG A 61 6.44 -17.24 5.07
N ASP A 62 5.62 -17.88 4.25
CA ASP A 62 5.46 -19.35 4.20
C ASP A 62 5.86 -19.95 2.83
N SER A 63 6.57 -19.20 1.99
CA SER A 63 6.89 -19.63 0.61
C SER A 63 7.86 -20.82 0.51
N GLN A 64 8.64 -21.05 1.57
CA GLN A 64 9.62 -22.16 1.67
C GLN A 64 9.04 -23.37 2.38
N ASN A 65 8.44 -23.17 3.56
CA ASN A 65 7.92 -24.27 4.37
C ASN A 65 6.58 -24.82 3.83
N LEU A 66 5.81 -24.00 3.11
CA LEU A 66 4.53 -24.36 2.51
C LEU A 66 3.60 -25.06 3.51
N THR A 67 3.54 -24.52 4.73
CA THR A 67 2.77 -25.13 5.82
C THR A 67 1.27 -25.00 5.61
N GLN A 68 0.83 -23.95 4.91
CA GLN A 68 -0.58 -23.63 4.70
C GLN A 68 -1.12 -24.19 3.37
N PRO A 69 -2.40 -24.58 3.30
CA PRO A 69 -3.01 -25.05 2.05
C PRO A 69 -2.97 -23.99 0.94
N GLU A 70 -3.15 -22.70 1.28
CA GLU A 70 -3.07 -21.59 0.34
C GLU A 70 -1.67 -21.47 -0.27
N SER A 71 -0.62 -21.60 0.55
CA SER A 71 0.78 -21.59 0.10
C SER A 71 1.06 -22.74 -0.87
N LYS A 72 0.55 -23.94 -0.57
CA LYS A 72 0.70 -25.12 -1.44
C LYS A 72 0.01 -24.93 -2.79
N VAL A 73 -1.22 -24.42 -2.79
CA VAL A 73 -1.96 -24.11 -4.03
C VAL A 73 -1.20 -23.10 -4.87
N LEU A 74 -0.70 -22.01 -4.27
CA LEU A 74 0.08 -21.01 -5.01
C LEU A 74 1.34 -21.62 -5.63
N ARG A 75 2.07 -22.45 -4.87
CA ARG A 75 3.26 -23.16 -5.34
C ARG A 75 2.94 -24.10 -6.50
N GLU A 76 1.90 -24.91 -6.37
CA GLU A 76 1.46 -25.86 -7.39
C GLU A 76 1.06 -25.14 -8.69
N VAL A 77 0.34 -24.02 -8.58
CA VAL A 77 -0.01 -23.19 -9.74
C VAL A 77 1.25 -22.63 -10.40
N PHE A 78 2.20 -22.10 -9.63
CA PHE A 78 3.46 -21.59 -10.18
C PHE A 78 4.24 -22.67 -10.95
N GLU A 79 4.38 -23.86 -10.37
CA GLU A 79 5.16 -24.97 -10.96
C GLU A 79 4.47 -25.60 -12.18
N SER A 80 3.13 -25.64 -12.18
CA SER A 80 2.35 -26.21 -13.29
C SER A 80 2.16 -25.22 -14.44
N PHE A 81 1.83 -23.96 -14.15
CA PHE A 81 1.59 -22.92 -15.15
C PHE A 81 2.90 -22.43 -15.78
N LYS A 82 4.02 -22.43 -15.03
CA LYS A 82 5.34 -21.96 -15.47
C LYS A 82 5.29 -20.54 -16.07
N PRO A 83 4.90 -19.54 -15.26
CA PRO A 83 4.71 -18.18 -15.75
C PRO A 83 6.02 -17.58 -16.29
N HIS A 84 5.89 -16.75 -17.34
CA HIS A 84 6.98 -15.89 -17.80
C HIS A 84 7.13 -14.61 -16.97
N TYR A 85 6.06 -14.19 -16.31
CA TYR A 85 6.00 -13.04 -15.40
C TYR A 85 5.06 -13.35 -14.23
N CYS A 86 5.40 -12.88 -13.04
CA CYS A 86 4.54 -12.93 -11.85
C CYS A 86 4.17 -11.51 -11.40
N PHE A 87 2.89 -11.29 -11.11
CA PHE A 87 2.36 -10.04 -10.59
C PHE A 87 1.90 -10.28 -9.16
N ASN A 88 2.63 -9.73 -8.19
CA ASN A 88 2.34 -9.89 -6.77
C ASN A 88 1.60 -8.65 -6.27
N LEU A 89 0.30 -8.80 -5.97
CA LEU A 89 -0.58 -7.67 -5.68
C LEU A 89 -0.87 -7.52 -4.17
N HIS A 90 -0.64 -6.33 -3.64
CA HIS A 90 -0.77 -5.96 -2.22
C HIS A 90 -1.35 -4.54 -2.02
N ASP A 91 -1.75 -4.25 -0.78
CA ASP A 91 -2.04 -2.89 -0.34
C ASP A 91 -1.02 -2.46 0.72
N GLN A 92 -0.74 -1.16 0.79
CA GLN A 92 0.10 -0.55 1.82
C GLN A 92 -0.69 0.46 2.66
N ARG A 93 -0.21 0.69 3.89
CA ARG A 93 -0.85 1.57 4.87
C ARG A 93 -0.76 3.04 4.45
N THR A 94 -1.66 3.87 4.98
CA THR A 94 -1.67 5.33 4.72
C THR A 94 -0.45 6.08 5.28
N ILE A 95 0.42 5.41 6.03
CA ILE A 95 1.63 6.00 6.66
C ILE A 95 2.77 6.26 5.68
N PHE A 96 2.69 5.72 4.46
CA PHE A 96 3.80 5.78 3.50
C PHE A 96 3.76 7.03 2.63
N GLY A 97 4.87 7.75 2.62
CA GLY A 97 5.17 8.82 1.66
C GLY A 97 6.12 8.35 0.57
N ALA A 98 6.03 8.96 -0.61
CA ALA A 98 7.01 8.80 -1.69
C ALA A 98 8.26 9.63 -1.33
N GLY A 99 9.21 9.00 -0.65
CA GLY A 99 10.30 9.71 0.03
C GLY A 99 9.79 10.61 1.16
N ASP A 100 10.43 11.77 1.32
CA ASP A 100 10.09 12.84 2.26
C ASP A 100 9.49 14.06 1.54
N THR A 101 8.90 13.85 0.36
CA THR A 101 8.41 14.91 -0.53
C THR A 101 7.11 15.57 -0.07
N GLY A 102 6.52 15.12 1.04
CA GLY A 102 5.17 15.51 1.47
C GLY A 102 4.06 14.97 0.58
N LYS A 103 4.36 14.01 -0.29
CA LYS A 103 3.38 13.31 -1.15
C LYS A 103 3.18 11.88 -0.68
N PRO A 104 1.93 11.38 -0.59
CA PRO A 104 1.70 10.00 -0.23
C PRO A 104 2.22 9.06 -1.32
N ALA A 105 2.68 7.89 -0.92
CA ALA A 105 2.97 6.81 -1.85
C ALA A 105 1.64 6.17 -2.28
N THR A 106 0.99 6.74 -3.28
CA THR A 106 -0.32 6.26 -3.78
C THR A 106 -0.20 4.89 -4.42
N VAL A 107 0.83 4.69 -5.24
CA VAL A 107 1.17 3.37 -5.80
C VAL A 107 2.66 3.16 -5.57
N SER A 108 3.03 1.99 -5.06
CA SER A 108 4.45 1.62 -4.98
C SER A 108 4.72 0.31 -5.70
N PHE A 109 5.96 0.18 -6.15
CA PHE A 109 6.44 -1.00 -6.84
C PHE A 109 7.70 -1.56 -6.21
N LEU A 110 7.95 -2.83 -6.48
CA LEU A 110 9.23 -3.47 -6.19
C LEU A 110 9.52 -4.51 -7.27
N ALA A 111 10.73 -4.47 -7.81
CA ALA A 111 11.37 -5.62 -8.44
C ALA A 111 12.09 -6.39 -7.30
N PRO A 112 11.51 -7.49 -6.80
CA PRO A 112 12.00 -8.19 -5.62
C PRO A 112 13.47 -8.62 -5.79
N SER A 113 14.18 -8.80 -4.68
CA SER A 113 15.56 -9.26 -4.73
C SER A 113 15.58 -10.77 -4.92
N TYR A 114 16.58 -11.29 -5.64
CA TYR A 114 16.74 -12.74 -5.80
C TYR A 114 17.78 -13.34 -4.86
N ASN A 115 18.60 -12.51 -4.21
CA ASN A 115 19.64 -12.90 -3.26
C ASN A 115 19.88 -11.79 -2.22
N GLU A 116 20.66 -12.13 -1.19
CA GLU A 116 21.00 -11.22 -0.08
C GLU A 116 21.77 -9.98 -0.54
N GLU A 117 22.61 -10.12 -1.58
CA GLU A 117 23.41 -9.05 -2.18
C GLU A 117 22.56 -8.06 -3.00
N ARG A 118 21.28 -8.37 -3.25
CA ARG A 118 20.34 -7.55 -4.04
C ARG A 118 20.91 -7.25 -5.43
N GLU A 119 21.52 -8.25 -6.05
CA GLU A 119 22.05 -8.13 -7.41
C GLU A 119 20.91 -7.97 -8.42
N VAL A 120 21.26 -7.53 -9.64
CA VAL A 120 20.32 -7.43 -10.76
C VAL A 120 20.75 -8.43 -11.82
N ASN A 121 20.07 -9.59 -11.85
CA ASN A 121 20.17 -10.55 -12.94
C ASN A 121 19.16 -10.22 -14.05
N ASP A 122 19.21 -10.96 -15.16
CA ASP A 122 18.34 -10.74 -16.32
C ASP A 122 16.84 -10.75 -15.96
N ASN A 123 16.43 -11.62 -15.04
CA ASN A 123 15.03 -11.74 -14.64
C ASN A 123 14.57 -10.55 -13.80
N ARG A 124 15.44 -10.03 -12.91
CA ARG A 124 15.12 -8.85 -12.11
C ARG A 124 15.16 -7.59 -12.98
N LEU A 125 16.08 -7.54 -13.95
CA LEU A 125 16.16 -6.47 -14.93
C LEU A 125 14.87 -6.33 -15.75
N LYS A 126 14.26 -7.44 -16.16
CA LYS A 126 12.94 -7.41 -16.83
C LYS A 126 11.87 -6.76 -15.97
N ALA A 127 11.77 -7.13 -14.70
CA ALA A 127 10.83 -6.51 -13.76
C ALA A 127 11.11 -5.01 -13.58
N ILE A 128 12.39 -4.62 -13.45
CA ILE A 128 12.82 -3.23 -13.36
C ILE A 128 12.38 -2.43 -14.59
N ASN A 129 12.61 -2.93 -15.80
CA ASN A 129 12.25 -2.24 -17.04
C ASN A 129 10.73 -2.01 -17.12
N VAL A 130 9.93 -3.01 -16.74
CA VAL A 130 8.47 -2.87 -16.71
C VAL A 130 8.04 -1.82 -15.69
N ILE A 131 8.58 -1.84 -14.46
CA ILE A 131 8.25 -0.85 -13.43
C ILE A 131 8.63 0.57 -13.88
N ALA A 132 9.79 0.75 -14.51
CA ALA A 132 10.21 2.05 -15.03
C ALA A 132 9.23 2.58 -16.10
N GLY A 133 8.76 1.72 -17.00
CA GLY A 133 7.75 2.09 -17.99
C GLY A 133 6.38 2.42 -17.38
N ILE A 134 5.93 1.63 -16.40
CA ILE A 134 4.70 1.93 -15.64
C ILE A 134 4.82 3.30 -14.96
N ASN A 135 5.98 3.58 -14.35
CA ASN A 135 6.23 4.85 -13.68
C ASN A 135 6.08 6.02 -14.67
N ASP A 136 6.64 5.94 -15.88
CA ASP A 136 6.47 6.99 -16.90
C ASP A 136 5.00 7.29 -17.21
N VAL A 137 4.16 6.26 -17.24
CA VAL A 137 2.71 6.41 -17.44
C VAL A 137 2.09 7.08 -16.21
N LEU A 138 2.37 6.58 -15.01
CA LEU A 138 1.77 7.10 -13.78
C LEU A 138 2.20 8.52 -13.43
N GLN A 139 3.42 8.95 -13.77
CA GLN A 139 3.88 10.32 -13.53
C GLN A 139 3.01 11.35 -14.28
N LYS A 140 2.30 10.96 -15.35
CA LYS A 140 1.34 11.82 -16.07
C LYS A 140 0.06 12.09 -15.26
N TYR A 141 -0.26 11.24 -14.30
CA TYR A 141 -1.51 11.31 -13.53
C TYR A 141 -1.29 11.61 -12.04
N ILE A 142 -0.24 11.03 -11.45
CA ILE A 142 0.09 11.14 -10.02
C ILE A 142 1.58 11.52 -9.83
N PRO A 143 2.01 12.68 -10.36
CA PRO A 143 3.43 13.07 -10.36
C PRO A 143 4.00 13.12 -8.94
N GLY A 144 5.07 12.36 -8.70
CA GLY A 144 5.76 12.23 -7.42
C GLY A 144 5.00 11.45 -6.33
N GLN A 145 3.96 10.69 -6.68
CA GLN A 145 3.22 9.81 -5.75
C GLN A 145 3.44 8.32 -6.06
N VAL A 146 4.39 8.02 -6.95
CA VAL A 146 4.86 6.65 -7.21
C VAL A 146 6.09 6.39 -6.34
N GLY A 147 6.07 5.30 -5.59
CA GLY A 147 7.16 4.92 -4.70
C GLY A 147 7.80 3.58 -5.03
N ARG A 148 8.96 3.32 -4.44
CA ARG A 148 9.66 2.03 -4.47
C ARG A 148 9.68 1.44 -3.06
N PHE A 149 9.31 0.16 -2.94
CA PHE A 149 9.38 -0.53 -1.64
C PHE A 149 10.82 -0.95 -1.31
N ASP A 150 11.08 -1.24 -0.04
CA ASP A 150 12.38 -1.79 0.39
C ASP A 150 12.63 -3.15 -0.25
N ASP A 151 13.85 -3.37 -0.73
CA ASP A 151 14.25 -4.56 -1.47
C ASP A 151 15.13 -5.51 -0.64
N SER A 152 15.04 -5.44 0.69
CA SER A 152 15.69 -6.40 1.57
C SER A 152 15.21 -7.81 1.27
N PHE A 153 16.15 -8.67 0.92
CA PHE A 153 15.86 -10.05 0.55
C PHE A 153 15.38 -10.86 1.76
N ASN A 154 14.28 -11.57 1.55
CA ASN A 154 13.77 -12.59 2.43
C ASN A 154 13.18 -13.71 1.59
N ILE A 155 13.90 -14.82 1.48
CA ILE A 155 13.47 -15.99 0.71
C ILE A 155 12.15 -16.61 1.18
N ASN A 156 11.62 -16.23 2.35
CA ASN A 156 10.30 -16.66 2.82
C ASN A 156 9.13 -15.83 2.23
N CYS A 157 9.43 -14.70 1.60
CA CYS A 157 8.48 -13.87 0.87
C CYS A 157 8.24 -14.43 -0.53
N ILE A 158 7.00 -14.36 -1.01
CA ILE A 158 6.59 -14.91 -2.31
C ILE A 158 7.28 -14.19 -3.47
N GLY A 159 7.34 -12.85 -3.42
CA GLY A 159 8.00 -12.04 -4.44
C GLY A 159 9.47 -12.43 -4.66
N ASP A 160 10.26 -12.44 -3.58
CA ASP A 160 11.66 -12.84 -3.61
C ASP A 160 11.85 -14.30 -4.01
N THR A 161 10.95 -15.19 -3.57
CA THR A 161 10.99 -16.62 -3.94
C THR A 161 10.81 -16.82 -5.44
N PHE A 162 9.81 -16.18 -6.05
CA PHE A 162 9.56 -16.32 -7.49
C PHE A 162 10.67 -15.67 -8.30
N GLN A 163 11.22 -14.56 -7.82
CA GLN A 163 12.38 -13.93 -8.42
C GLN A 163 13.64 -14.84 -8.36
N PHE A 164 13.89 -15.46 -7.20
CA PHE A 164 14.96 -16.45 -6.99
C PHE A 164 14.82 -17.67 -7.90
N LEU A 165 13.58 -18.13 -8.11
CA LEU A 165 13.27 -19.24 -9.02
C LEU A 165 13.34 -18.86 -10.51
N GLY A 166 13.78 -17.64 -10.81
CA GLY A 166 14.09 -17.20 -12.16
C GLY A 166 12.90 -16.67 -12.94
N VAL A 167 11.80 -16.28 -12.28
CA VAL A 167 10.67 -15.63 -12.94
C VAL A 167 10.64 -14.14 -12.59
N PRO A 168 10.69 -13.24 -13.60
CA PRO A 168 10.49 -11.81 -13.38
C PRO A 168 9.21 -11.55 -12.58
N THR A 169 9.36 -10.99 -11.39
CA THR A 169 8.26 -10.74 -10.47
C THR A 169 8.14 -9.25 -10.23
N ILE A 170 6.92 -8.72 -10.35
CA ILE A 170 6.61 -7.31 -10.12
C ILE A 170 5.64 -7.25 -8.96
N LEU A 171 6.05 -6.58 -7.89
CA LEU A 171 5.20 -6.34 -6.73
C LEU A 171 4.53 -4.97 -6.84
N PHE A 172 3.24 -4.94 -6.54
CA PHE A 172 2.39 -3.75 -6.52
C PHE A 172 1.90 -3.53 -5.10
N GLU A 173 1.99 -2.29 -4.62
CA GLU A 173 1.43 -1.84 -3.35
C GLU A 173 0.43 -0.71 -3.60
N ALA A 174 -0.85 -0.96 -3.32
CA ALA A 174 -1.91 0.04 -3.35
C ALA A 174 -1.91 0.86 -2.05
N GLY A 175 -1.42 2.10 -2.11
CA GLY A 175 -1.36 2.99 -0.96
C GLY A 175 -2.53 3.98 -0.90
N HIS A 176 -2.23 5.18 -0.38
CA HIS A 176 -3.24 6.21 -0.20
C HIS A 176 -3.14 7.28 -1.28
N PHE A 177 -4.28 7.65 -1.86
CA PHE A 177 -4.44 8.91 -2.56
C PHE A 177 -5.12 9.92 -1.61
N PRO A 178 -4.76 11.21 -1.63
CA PRO A 178 -5.34 12.19 -0.71
C PRO A 178 -6.88 12.14 -0.67
N HIS A 179 -7.43 12.02 0.54
CA HIS A 179 -8.88 11.91 0.81
C HIS A 179 -9.57 10.65 0.26
N ASP A 180 -8.83 9.64 -0.20
CA ASP A 180 -9.35 8.39 -0.77
C ASP A 180 -9.17 7.21 0.19
N TYR A 181 -9.86 7.25 1.33
CA TYR A 181 -9.77 6.18 2.34
C TYR A 181 -10.41 4.87 1.87
N GLU A 182 -11.37 4.92 0.95
CA GLU A 182 -11.95 3.74 0.30
C GLU A 182 -11.06 3.18 -0.83
N ARG A 183 -9.98 3.90 -1.17
CA ARG A 183 -8.95 3.54 -2.17
C ARG A 183 -9.50 3.35 -3.60
N GLU A 184 -10.57 4.05 -3.99
CA GLU A 184 -11.13 3.93 -5.34
C GLU A 184 -10.32 4.71 -6.39
N ILE A 185 -9.68 5.82 -6.01
CA ILE A 185 -8.72 6.52 -6.87
C ILE A 185 -7.42 5.72 -6.95
N THR A 186 -6.92 5.19 -5.84
CA THR A 186 -5.76 4.28 -5.85
C THR A 186 -6.02 3.06 -6.75
N ARG A 187 -7.19 2.42 -6.62
CA ARG A 187 -7.63 1.29 -7.46
C ARG A 187 -7.52 1.62 -8.96
N LYS A 188 -7.97 2.80 -9.39
CA LYS A 188 -7.84 3.26 -10.78
C LYS A 188 -6.38 3.25 -11.24
N PHE A 189 -5.44 3.70 -10.42
CA PHE A 189 -4.03 3.74 -10.78
C PHE A 189 -3.37 2.36 -10.74
N ILE A 190 -3.80 1.44 -9.88
CA ILE A 190 -3.42 0.02 -9.97
C ILE A 190 -3.91 -0.58 -11.28
N PHE A 191 -5.15 -0.30 -11.69
CA PHE A 191 -5.69 -0.75 -12.97
C PHE A 191 -4.87 -0.20 -14.15
N PHE A 192 -4.53 1.10 -14.14
CA PHE A 192 -3.64 1.68 -15.16
C PHE A 192 -2.28 1.00 -15.19
N SER A 193 -1.75 0.67 -14.03
CA SER A 193 -0.45 0.00 -13.90
C SER A 193 -0.48 -1.41 -14.47
N LEU A 194 -1.51 -2.20 -14.13
CA LEU A 194 -1.72 -3.54 -14.70
C LEU A 194 -1.84 -3.48 -16.23
N PHE A 195 -2.70 -2.61 -16.74
CA PHE A 195 -2.92 -2.45 -18.18
C PHE A 195 -1.63 -2.05 -18.91
N SER A 196 -0.94 -1.01 -18.42
CA SER A 196 0.31 -0.52 -19.01
C SER A 196 1.41 -1.58 -19.00
N SER A 197 1.44 -2.43 -17.95
CA SER A 197 2.41 -3.53 -17.87
C SER A 197 2.30 -4.46 -19.08
N PHE A 198 1.08 -4.84 -19.45
CA PHE A 198 0.85 -5.76 -20.57
C PHE A 198 1.03 -5.09 -21.94
N GLU A 199 0.73 -3.79 -22.07
CA GLU A 199 1.10 -3.05 -23.29
C GLU A 199 2.62 -3.03 -23.49
N LEU A 200 3.38 -2.65 -22.45
CA LEU A 200 4.84 -2.58 -22.49
C LEU A 200 5.47 -3.95 -22.80
N ILE A 201 4.99 -5.01 -22.15
CA ILE A 201 5.47 -6.37 -22.39
C ILE A 201 5.09 -6.85 -23.80
N GLY A 202 3.89 -6.52 -24.28
CA GLY A 202 3.33 -7.06 -25.52
C GLY A 202 3.86 -6.40 -26.78
N GLU A 203 4.20 -5.12 -26.72
CA GLU A 203 4.71 -4.35 -27.86
C GLU A 203 6.23 -4.43 -28.01
N ASN A 204 6.91 -5.06 -27.06
CA ASN A 204 8.37 -5.08 -26.95
C ASN A 204 8.96 -3.64 -26.98
N ASP A 205 8.19 -2.68 -26.47
CA ASP A 205 8.53 -1.25 -26.37
C ASP A 205 9.34 -0.92 -25.11
N LEU A 206 9.85 -1.96 -24.44
CA LEU A 206 10.73 -1.79 -23.31
C LEU A 206 12.13 -1.44 -23.82
N VAL A 207 12.54 -0.20 -23.58
CA VAL A 207 13.96 0.17 -23.67
C VAL A 207 14.74 -0.72 -22.71
N ASP A 208 15.79 -1.37 -23.21
CA ASP A 208 16.65 -2.20 -22.38
C ASP A 208 17.46 -1.35 -21.38
N ASN A 209 17.63 -1.90 -20.17
CA ASN A 209 18.47 -1.38 -19.10
C ASN A 209 18.01 -0.05 -18.45
N ARG A 210 16.79 -0.03 -17.88
CA ARG A 210 16.21 1.13 -17.17
C ARG A 210 16.49 1.16 -15.66
N ILE A 211 17.63 0.62 -15.24
CA ILE A 211 17.99 0.55 -13.81
C ILE A 211 17.97 1.94 -13.16
N ASN A 212 18.55 2.94 -13.81
CA ASN A 212 18.61 4.30 -13.26
C ASN A 212 17.21 4.92 -13.11
N ASP A 213 16.32 4.70 -14.08
CA ASP A 213 14.95 5.21 -14.01
C ASP A 213 14.18 4.59 -12.84
N TYR A 214 14.37 3.28 -12.61
CA TYR A 214 13.81 2.58 -11.46
C TYR A 214 14.39 3.06 -10.12
N LEU A 215 15.71 3.25 -10.04
CA LEU A 215 16.37 3.74 -8.82
C LEU A 215 16.02 5.20 -8.51
N ASN A 216 15.62 5.99 -9.52
CA ASN A 216 15.14 7.36 -9.34
C ASN A 216 13.71 7.43 -8.79
N ILE A 217 12.95 6.33 -8.77
CA ILE A 217 11.66 6.26 -8.07
C ILE A 217 11.93 6.38 -6.57
N SER A 218 11.26 7.33 -5.91
CA SER A 218 11.46 7.60 -4.49
C SER A 218 11.19 6.36 -3.64
N GLN A 219 12.14 5.98 -2.80
CA GLN A 219 11.91 4.89 -1.84
C GLN A 219 10.89 5.35 -0.79
N ASN A 220 9.94 4.48 -0.45
CA ASN A 220 8.90 4.76 0.53
C ASN A 220 9.51 5.09 1.90
N LYS A 221 8.94 6.06 2.60
CA LYS A 221 9.23 6.35 4.02
C LYS A 221 7.96 6.35 4.86
N VAL A 222 8.07 5.97 6.12
CA VAL A 222 6.98 6.11 7.11
C VAL A 222 6.99 7.54 7.63
N VAL A 223 6.25 8.41 6.95
CA VAL A 223 6.25 9.87 7.21
C VAL A 223 4.85 10.48 7.24
N PHE A 224 3.79 9.68 7.13
CA PHE A 224 2.42 10.16 7.17
C PHE A 224 1.65 9.69 8.40
N TYR A 225 0.78 10.57 8.87
CA TYR A 225 -0.31 10.28 9.78
C TYR A 225 -1.65 10.65 9.13
N ASP A 226 -2.75 10.00 9.53
CA ASP A 226 -4.08 10.37 9.01
C ASP A 226 -4.50 11.76 9.49
N PHE A 227 -4.18 12.08 10.74
CA PHE A 227 -4.48 13.38 11.36
C PHE A 227 -3.26 13.98 12.02
N MET A 228 -3.03 15.26 11.79
CA MET A 228 -2.02 16.05 12.49
C MET A 228 -2.64 17.33 13.03
N TYR A 229 -2.50 17.53 14.34
CA TYR A 229 -3.00 18.70 15.04
C TYR A 229 -1.82 19.53 15.52
N LYS A 230 -1.77 20.78 15.06
CA LYS A 230 -0.67 21.71 15.30
C LYS A 230 -1.06 22.78 16.32
N ASN A 231 -0.08 23.26 17.08
CA ASN A 231 -0.22 24.39 18.01
C ASN A 231 -1.35 24.21 19.03
N ILE A 232 -1.42 23.05 19.67
CA ILE A 232 -2.41 22.70 20.68
C ILE A 232 -1.89 23.11 22.06
N LYS A 233 -2.67 23.84 22.85
CA LYS A 233 -2.32 24.13 24.24
C LYS A 233 -2.79 23.00 25.14
N ILE A 234 -1.89 22.43 25.93
CA ILE A 234 -2.19 21.42 26.95
C ILE A 234 -1.70 21.87 28.32
N ASN A 235 -2.35 21.38 29.38
CA ASN A 235 -1.86 21.52 30.75
C ASN A 235 -1.31 20.16 31.20
N TYR A 236 0.01 20.07 31.35
CA TYR A 236 0.70 18.86 31.77
C TYR A 236 1.37 19.13 33.11
N ASP A 237 0.96 18.41 34.16
CA ASP A 237 1.46 18.57 35.54
C ASP A 237 1.46 20.03 36.05
N GLY A 238 0.44 20.81 35.67
CA GLY A 238 0.27 22.21 36.09
C GLY A 238 1.03 23.22 35.24
N ILE A 239 1.75 22.78 34.21
CA ILE A 239 2.48 23.64 33.27
C ILE A 239 1.73 23.70 31.95
N GLU A 240 1.42 24.91 31.48
CA GLU A 240 0.88 25.11 30.14
C GLU A 240 2.00 25.03 29.10
N ILE A 241 1.86 24.12 28.13
CA ILE A 241 2.75 24.01 26.99
C ILE A 241 1.95 24.01 25.69
N ILE A 242 2.62 24.43 24.60
CA ILE A 242 2.11 24.26 23.24
C ILE A 242 2.79 23.04 22.64
N THR A 243 2.00 22.12 22.11
CA THR A 243 2.48 20.88 21.50
C THR A 243 1.70 20.57 20.21
N ASN A 244 2.15 19.55 19.50
CA ASN A 244 1.43 18.94 18.40
C ASN A 244 1.10 17.49 18.76
N PHE A 245 0.08 16.91 18.14
CA PHE A 245 -0.17 15.48 18.25
C PHE A 245 -0.77 14.92 16.97
N VAL A 246 -0.67 13.61 16.80
CA VAL A 246 -1.14 12.91 15.60
C VAL A 246 -2.07 11.77 15.97
N ALA A 247 -2.96 11.44 15.04
CA ALA A 247 -3.80 10.26 15.13
C ALA A 247 -3.76 9.46 13.82
N GLN A 248 -4.00 8.17 13.94
CA GLN A 248 -4.03 7.22 12.83
C GLN A 248 -5.30 6.39 12.90
N TYR A 249 -5.89 6.12 11.75
CA TYR A 249 -6.94 5.12 11.64
C TYR A 249 -6.41 3.72 11.86
N LYS A 250 -7.21 2.94 12.58
CA LYS A 250 -7.19 1.47 12.56
C LYS A 250 -8.46 1.01 11.86
N GLU A 251 -8.29 0.06 10.96
CA GLU A 251 -9.40 -0.58 10.26
C GLU A 251 -9.89 -1.75 11.12
N GLU A 252 -11.15 -1.72 11.54
CA GLU A 252 -11.75 -2.70 12.43
C GLU A 252 -13.04 -3.26 11.80
N LEU A 253 -13.15 -4.59 11.73
CA LEU A 253 -14.36 -5.27 11.25
C LEU A 253 -15.39 -5.33 12.38
N ILE A 254 -16.48 -4.57 12.25
CA ILE A 254 -17.59 -4.53 13.22
C ILE A 254 -18.89 -4.75 12.44
N GLU A 255 -19.72 -5.72 12.85
CA GLU A 255 -21.01 -6.03 12.21
C GLU A 255 -20.92 -6.20 10.67
N ASN A 256 -19.87 -6.89 10.21
CA ASN A 256 -19.56 -7.12 8.79
C ASN A 256 -19.27 -5.85 7.96
N LYS A 257 -18.90 -4.75 8.61
CA LYS A 257 -18.45 -3.52 7.96
C LYS A 257 -17.07 -3.12 8.48
N ILE A 258 -16.26 -2.53 7.60
CA ILE A 258 -14.98 -1.96 7.99
C ILE A 258 -15.21 -0.57 8.53
N HIS A 259 -14.81 -0.35 9.77
CA HIS A 259 -14.84 0.93 10.45
C HIS A 259 -13.42 1.46 10.58
N PHE A 260 -13.21 2.70 10.15
CA PHE A 260 -11.98 3.43 10.40
C PHE A 260 -12.11 4.15 11.73
N ASN A 261 -11.40 3.66 12.75
CA ASN A 261 -11.40 4.26 14.09
C ASN A 261 -10.04 4.95 14.33
N ALA A 262 -10.07 6.26 14.57
CA ALA A 262 -8.88 7.07 14.76
C ALA A 262 -8.40 6.98 16.20
N TYR A 263 -7.10 6.73 16.37
CA TYR A 263 -6.45 6.67 17.67
C TYR A 263 -5.24 7.60 17.68
N ILE A 264 -5.06 8.33 18.78
CA ILE A 264 -3.88 9.15 19.03
C ILE A 264 -2.65 8.24 19.06
N VAL A 265 -1.60 8.61 18.32
CA VAL A 265 -0.36 7.83 18.24
C VAL A 265 0.70 8.42 19.15
N GLU A 266 1.03 9.69 18.93
CA GLU A 266 2.07 10.39 19.69
C GLU A 266 1.79 11.90 19.76
N ALA A 267 2.47 12.57 20.69
CA ALA A 267 2.45 14.02 20.87
C ALA A 267 3.89 14.52 21.07
N GLY A 268 4.21 15.70 20.54
CA GLY A 268 5.55 16.29 20.61
C GLY A 268 6.00 16.97 19.31
N GLU A 269 7.29 16.88 19.02
CA GLU A 269 7.91 17.42 17.81
C GLU A 269 7.63 16.52 16.60
N LEU A 270 7.12 17.12 15.52
CA LEU A 270 6.64 16.40 14.33
C LEU A 270 7.20 17.01 13.02
N GLU A 271 8.38 17.63 13.07
CA GLU A 271 8.92 18.46 11.98
C GLU A 271 9.20 17.70 10.67
N ASN A 272 9.23 16.36 10.70
CA ASN A 272 9.50 15.50 9.53
C ASN A 272 8.31 14.64 9.11
N TYR A 273 7.12 14.89 9.67
CA TYR A 273 5.91 14.15 9.37
C TYR A 273 4.89 15.02 8.65
N PHE A 274 3.97 14.36 7.94
CA PHE A 274 2.88 14.97 7.21
C PHE A 274 1.54 14.41 7.69
N GLY A 275 0.49 15.24 7.70
CA GLY A 275 -0.88 14.79 7.91
C GLY A 275 -1.65 14.69 6.59
N HIS A 276 -2.43 13.61 6.38
CA HIS A 276 -3.45 13.60 5.31
C HIS A 276 -4.52 14.66 5.60
N TYR A 277 -4.83 14.86 6.88
CA TYR A 277 -5.57 16.00 7.39
C TYR A 277 -4.69 16.74 8.40
N GLU A 278 -4.47 18.04 8.16
CA GLU A 278 -3.78 18.92 9.10
C GLU A 278 -4.72 19.99 9.65
N TYR A 279 -4.65 20.22 10.95
CA TYR A 279 -5.44 21.23 11.64
C TYR A 279 -4.57 22.06 12.57
N ASP A 280 -4.48 23.36 12.32
CA ASP A 280 -3.84 24.31 13.23
C ASP A 280 -4.85 24.84 14.26
N ALA A 281 -4.64 24.49 15.52
CA ALA A 281 -5.48 24.87 16.62
C ALA A 281 -5.23 26.29 17.15
N LYS A 282 -4.19 26.98 16.66
CA LYS A 282 -3.90 28.38 17.01
C LYS A 282 -3.85 28.63 18.52
N GLY A 283 -3.28 27.68 19.28
CA GLY A 283 -3.17 27.75 20.74
C GLY A 283 -4.44 27.41 21.50
N ALA A 284 -5.45 26.80 20.86
CA ALA A 284 -6.66 26.35 21.54
C ALA A 284 -6.34 25.29 22.61
N ILE A 285 -7.10 25.36 23.71
CA ILE A 285 -6.93 24.46 24.86
C ILE A 285 -7.54 23.10 24.52
N TYR A 286 -6.74 22.05 24.62
CA TYR A 286 -7.20 20.67 24.54
C TYR A 286 -7.96 20.27 25.82
N SER A 287 -9.00 19.48 25.64
CA SER A 287 -9.67 18.75 26.72
C SER A 287 -10.28 17.47 26.17
N ASP A 288 -10.38 16.44 27.00
CA ASP A 288 -11.10 15.21 26.71
C ASP A 288 -11.85 14.74 27.96
N ASP A 289 -12.57 13.61 27.84
CA ASP A 289 -13.35 13.03 28.93
C ASP A 289 -12.46 12.22 29.93
N PHE A 290 -11.13 12.28 29.79
CA PHE A 290 -10.19 11.43 30.52
C PHE A 290 -9.11 12.25 31.25
N SER A 291 -7.93 12.42 30.65
CA SER A 291 -6.74 12.96 31.27
C SER A 291 -6.49 14.44 30.99
N GLY A 292 -7.24 15.05 30.06
CA GLY A 292 -7.05 16.44 29.67
C GLY A 292 -5.78 16.69 28.84
N PHE A 293 -5.14 15.65 28.32
CA PHE A 293 -4.02 15.73 27.37
C PHE A 293 -4.05 14.53 26.40
N PRO A 294 -3.56 14.68 25.16
CA PRO A 294 -3.59 13.63 24.15
C PRO A 294 -2.68 12.45 24.54
N LYS A 295 -3.27 11.26 24.69
CA LYS A 295 -2.56 10.05 25.12
C LYS A 295 -2.56 8.98 24.03
N SER A 296 -1.41 8.34 23.83
CA SER A 296 -1.26 7.23 22.88
C SER A 296 -2.30 6.11 23.10
N ASN A 297 -2.82 5.57 22.02
CA ASN A 297 -3.89 4.56 21.96
C ASN A 297 -5.27 5.00 22.51
N GLN A 298 -5.46 6.29 22.82
CA GLN A 298 -6.80 6.83 23.06
C GLN A 298 -7.52 7.09 21.74
N LYS A 299 -8.85 6.93 21.69
CA LYS A 299 -9.64 7.38 20.54
C LYS A 299 -9.42 8.86 20.30
N ALA A 300 -9.37 9.29 19.05
CA ALA A 300 -9.23 10.69 18.66
C ALA A 300 -10.57 11.47 18.79
N ASP A 301 -11.18 11.33 19.97
CA ASP A 301 -12.38 12.03 20.41
C ASP A 301 -11.96 13.04 21.49
N PHE A 302 -12.03 14.33 21.20
CA PHE A 302 -11.54 15.39 22.08
C PHE A 302 -12.26 16.72 21.79
N TYR A 303 -11.94 17.75 22.56
CA TYR A 303 -12.48 19.10 22.40
C TYR A 303 -11.35 20.12 22.34
N LEU A 304 -11.55 21.16 21.54
CA LEU A 304 -10.74 22.38 21.56
C LEU A 304 -11.58 23.54 22.09
N ASN A 305 -11.04 24.28 23.06
CA ASN A 305 -11.72 25.36 23.79
C ASN A 305 -13.09 24.95 24.35
N LYS A 306 -13.28 23.66 24.67
CA LYS A 306 -14.53 23.02 25.14
C LYS A 306 -15.73 23.03 24.18
N ASN A 307 -15.67 23.80 23.09
CA ASN A 307 -16.83 24.03 22.22
C ASN A 307 -16.68 23.39 20.84
N VAL A 308 -15.44 23.17 20.38
CA VAL A 308 -15.18 22.50 19.10
C VAL A 308 -14.93 21.03 19.39
N LYS A 309 -15.91 20.18 19.11
CA LYS A 309 -15.82 18.74 19.32
C LYS A 309 -15.20 18.04 18.11
N PHE A 310 -14.18 17.25 18.36
CA PHE A 310 -13.63 16.30 17.41
C PHE A 310 -14.13 14.89 17.76
N VAL A 311 -14.58 14.15 16.75
CA VAL A 311 -14.97 12.74 16.85
C VAL A 311 -14.31 12.00 15.70
N ASN A 312 -13.64 10.89 16.02
CA ASN A 312 -12.94 10.05 15.07
C ASN A 312 -11.92 10.84 14.22
N GLY A 313 -11.25 11.81 14.84
CA GLY A 313 -10.25 12.66 14.20
C GLY A 313 -10.79 13.83 13.35
N LEU A 314 -12.10 14.04 13.29
CA LEU A 314 -12.70 15.11 12.49
C LEU A 314 -13.61 16.00 13.32
N ILE A 315 -13.78 17.26 12.91
CA ILE A 315 -14.73 18.18 13.55
C ILE A 315 -16.13 17.61 13.40
N LYS A 316 -16.82 17.44 14.52
CA LYS A 316 -18.24 17.06 14.53
C LYS A 316 -19.06 18.30 14.18
N SER A 317 -19.67 18.27 13.00
CA SER A 317 -20.63 19.29 12.54
C SER A 317 -21.95 19.26 13.30
#